data_AF-A0A2G9S9Z3-F1
#
_entry.id   AF-A0A2G9S9Z3-F1
#
_cell.length_a   1.000
_cell.length_b   1.000
_cell.length_c   1.000
_cell.angle_alpha   90.00
_cell.angle_beta   90.00
_cell.angle_gamma   90.00
#
_symmetry.space_group_name_H-M   'P 1'
#
loop_
_entity.id
_entity.type
_entity.pdbx_description
1 polymer ?
#
loop_
_entity_poly.entity_id
_entity_poly.type
_entity_poly.pdbx_seq_one_letter_code
_entity_poly.pdbx_strand_id
1 'polypeptide(L)' 'MSISQTERYVRVNEILQENSQDAALIAISLPIASKMACPSSLYMAWLEMLSRDISPPVVFIRGNQQDSLTIYCQ' A
#
# COMPACT_ATOMS: atom_id res chain seq x y z
N MET A 1 -2.58 -7.70 -17.84
CA MET A 1 -2.83 -6.52 -17.00
C MET A 1 -4.18 -6.75 -16.31
N SER A 2 -4.21 -7.15 -15.03
CA SER A 2 -5.45 -7.65 -14.42
C SER A 2 -6.20 -6.51 -13.73
N ILE A 3 -7.37 -6.16 -14.27
CA ILE A 3 -8.34 -5.21 -13.69
C ILE A 3 -8.57 -5.47 -12.19
N SER A 4 -8.49 -6.74 -11.78
CA SER A 4 -8.60 -7.19 -10.39
C SER A 4 -7.64 -6.51 -9.40
N GLN A 5 -6.44 -6.09 -9.83
CA GLN A 5 -5.48 -5.45 -8.93
C GLN A 5 -5.86 -4.01 -8.65
N THR A 6 -6.35 -3.30 -9.67
CA THR A 6 -6.87 -1.94 -9.49
C THR A 6 -8.09 -1.95 -8.58
N GLU A 7 -9.05 -2.86 -8.80
CA GLU A 7 -10.24 -3.00 -7.94
C GLU A 7 -9.86 -3.29 -6.49
N ARG A 8 -8.87 -4.16 -6.27
CA ARG A 8 -8.35 -4.45 -4.93
C ARG A 8 -7.81 -3.20 -4.23
N TYR A 9 -7.02 -2.39 -4.92
CA TYR A 9 -6.46 -1.18 -4.31
C TYR A 9 -7.55 -0.14 -4.01
N VAL A 10 -8.58 -0.03 -4.87
CA VAL A 10 -9.74 0.86 -4.60
C VAL A 10 -10.43 0.41 -3.32
N ARG A 11 -10.69 -0.89 -3.20
CA ARG A 11 -11.34 -1.45 -2.01
C ARG A 11 -10.51 -1.26 -0.74
N VAL A 12 -9.19 -1.37 -0.84
CA VAL A 12 -8.29 -1.11 0.31
C VAL A 12 -8.39 0.36 0.75
N ASN A 13 -8.40 1.30 -0.19
CA ASN A 13 -8.54 2.72 0.14
C ASN A 13 -9.87 3.00 0.87
N GLU A 14 -10.99 2.45 0.39
CA GLU A 14 -12.29 2.57 1.07
C GLU A 14 -12.22 2.08 2.54
N ILE A 15 -11.62 0.91 2.77
CA ILE A 15 -11.47 0.35 4.11
C ILE A 15 -10.58 1.23 5.00
N LEU A 16 -9.50 1.79 4.45
CA LEU A 16 -8.61 2.69 5.19
C LEU A 16 -9.32 3.98 5.60
N GLN A 17 -10.12 4.54 4.70
CA GLN A 17 -10.92 5.72 5.00
C GLN A 17 -12.01 5.41 6.04
N GLU A 18 -12.59 4.22 6.05
CA GLU A 18 -13.60 3.86 7.06
C GLU A 18 -12.98 3.64 8.45
N ASN A 19 -11.78 3.05 8.54
CA ASN A 19 -11.27 2.50 9.79
C ASN A 19 -10.06 3.23 10.38
N SER A 20 -9.45 4.16 9.63
CA SER A 20 -8.17 4.75 10.02
C SER A 20 -8.12 6.27 9.90
N GLN A 21 -9.26 6.97 9.90
CA GLN A 21 -9.29 8.44 9.83
C GLN A 21 -8.55 9.12 10.97
N ASP A 22 -8.67 8.57 12.18
CA ASP A 22 -8.08 9.14 13.41
C ASP A 22 -6.73 8.51 13.77
N ALA A 23 -6.13 7.71 12.88
CA ALA A 23 -4.83 7.12 13.12
C ALA A 23 -3.72 8.19 13.13
N ALA A 24 -2.67 8.00 13.93
CA ALA A 24 -1.50 8.88 13.86
C ALA A 24 -0.62 8.62 12.61
N LEU A 25 -0.67 7.39 12.10
CA LEU A 25 0.13 6.91 10.97
C LEU A 25 -0.50 5.65 10.38
N ILE A 26 -0.46 5.49 9.06
CA ILE A 26 -0.88 4.27 8.38
C ILE A 26 0.32 3.64 7.67
N ALA A 27 0.67 2.41 8.08
CA ALA A 27 1.70 1.61 7.44
C ALA A 27 1.07 0.56 6.52
N ILE A 28 1.36 0.62 5.22
CA ILE A 28 0.77 -0.28 4.20
C ILE A 28 1.90 -1.04 3.50
N SER A 29 1.69 -2.32 3.19
CA SER A 29 2.60 -3.05 2.31
C SER A 29 2.63 -2.43 0.90
N LEU A 30 3.83 -2.09 0.41
CA LEU A 30 4.01 -1.50 -0.91
C LEU A 30 3.50 -2.45 -2.00
N PRO A 31 2.62 -1.98 -2.91
CA PRO A 31 2.23 -2.72 -4.10
C PRO A 31 3.44 -3.27 -4.86
N ILE A 32 3.45 -4.58 -5.13
CA ILE A 32 4.48 -5.22 -5.95
C ILE A 32 3.95 -5.32 -7.38
N ALA A 33 4.59 -4.60 -8.28
CA ALA A 33 4.33 -4.69 -9.71
C ALA A 33 5.56 -5.23 -10.43
N SER A 34 5.36 -6.15 -11.38
CA SER A 34 6.44 -6.59 -12.26
C SER A 34 6.81 -5.45 -13.22
N LYS A 35 8.09 -5.06 -13.23
CA LYS A 35 8.61 -3.95 -14.07
C LYS A 35 8.34 -4.14 -15.56
N MET A 36 8.25 -5.38 -16.05
CA MET A 36 7.97 -5.66 -17.46
C MET A 36 6.47 -5.64 -17.79
N ALA A 37 5.61 -5.82 -16.79
CA ALA A 37 4.17 -6.01 -16.99
C ALA A 37 3.32 -4.82 -16.54
N CYS A 38 3.91 -3.84 -15.85
CA CYS A 38 3.21 -2.68 -15.32
C CYS A 38 3.86 -1.38 -15.79
N PRO A 39 3.15 -0.54 -16.56
CA PRO A 39 3.60 0.82 -16.87
C PRO A 39 3.83 1.63 -15.60
N SER A 40 4.87 2.46 -15.58
CA SER A 40 5.19 3.30 -14.41
C SER A 40 4.04 4.22 -14.02
N SER A 41 3.28 4.73 -15.00
CA SER A 41 2.10 5.57 -14.76
C SER A 41 1.00 4.83 -14.02
N LEU A 42 0.72 3.58 -14.38
CA LEU A 42 -0.29 2.75 -13.71
C LEU A 42 0.15 2.42 -12.29
N TYR A 43 1.43 2.13 -12.09
CA TYR A 43 1.98 1.91 -10.75
C TYR A 43 1.82 3.15 -9.87
N MET A 44 2.15 4.33 -10.39
CA MET A 44 1.98 5.59 -9.66
C MET A 44 0.50 5.89 -9.38
N ALA A 45 -0.40 5.57 -10.31
CA ALA A 45 -1.84 5.71 -10.09
C ALA A 45 -2.33 4.80 -8.96
N TRP A 46 -1.77 3.59 -8.79
CA TRP A 46 -2.09 2.73 -7.65
C TRP A 46 -1.59 3.31 -6.33
N LEU A 47 -0.38 3.89 -6.30
CA LEU A 47 0.14 4.53 -5.09
C LEU A 47 -0.69 5.76 -4.71
N GLU A 48 -1.02 6.62 -5.68
CA GLU A 48 -1.86 7.79 -5.46
C GLU A 48 -3.23 7.38 -4.93
N MET A 49 -3.85 6.37 -5.54
CA MET A 49 -5.18 5.91 -5.14
C MET A 49 -5.20 5.29 -3.73
N LEU A 50 -4.13 4.61 -3.32
CA LEU A 50 -4.02 4.07 -1.95
C LEU A 50 -3.83 5.13 -0.87
N SER A 51 -3.38 6.34 -1.24
CA SER A 51 -3.15 7.45 -0.32
C SER A 51 -4.16 8.59 -0.49
N ARG A 52 -5.18 8.41 -1.34
CA ARG A 52 -6.12 9.48 -1.69
C ARG A 52 -7.16 9.64 -0.59
N ASP A 53 -7.40 10.88 -0.20
CA ASP A 53 -8.39 11.29 0.81
C ASP A 53 -8.15 10.65 2.20
N ILE A 54 -6.88 10.35 2.49
CA ILE A 54 -6.44 9.86 3.80
C ILE A 54 -5.85 11.05 4.58
N SER A 55 -6.41 11.32 5.76
CA SER A 55 -5.93 12.38 6.65
C SER A 55 -4.56 12.06 7.29
N PRO A 56 -4.33 10.84 7.81
CA PRO A 56 -3.03 10.51 8.40
C PRO A 56 -1.90 10.35 7.37
N PRO A 57 -0.63 10.53 7.77
CA PRO A 57 0.50 10.18 6.93
C PRO A 57 0.50 8.69 6.58
N VAL A 58 0.78 8.37 5.30
CA VAL A 58 0.86 6.99 4.80
C VAL A 58 2.31 6.62 4.50
N VAL A 59 2.77 5.47 5.00
CA VAL A 59 4.09 4.92 4.72
C VAL A 59 3.93 3.57 4.02
N PHE A 60 4.51 3.46 2.82
CA PHE A 60 4.57 2.21 2.08
C PHE A 60 5.84 1.43 2.43
N ILE A 61 5.68 0.21 2.93
CA ILE A 61 6.77 -0.64 3.41
C ILE A 61 6.95 -1.84 2.49
N ARG A 62 8.19 -2.13 2.10
CA ARG A 62 8.53 -3.35 1.37
C ARG A 62 9.70 -4.06 2.06
N GLY A 63 9.47 -5.31 2.47
CA GLY A 63 10.53 -6.19 2.94
C GLY A 63 11.43 -6.69 1.80
N ASN A 64 12.63 -7.10 2.15
CA ASN A 64 13.61 -7.72 1.23
C ASN A 64 13.38 -9.24 1.05
N GLN A 65 12.25 -9.77 1.53
CA GLN A 65 11.89 -11.20 1.49
C GLN A 65 12.86 -12.12 2.25
N GLN A 66 13.54 -11.60 3.26
CA GLN A 66 14.36 -12.37 4.20
C GLN A 66 13.79 -12.25 5.61
N ASP A 67 14.08 -13.23 6.46
CA ASP A 67 13.63 -13.25 7.84
C ASP A 67 14.19 -12.04 8.61
N SER A 68 13.29 -11.19 9.11
CA SER A 68 13.64 -9.95 9.80
C SER A 68 13.56 -10.05 11.33
N LEU A 69 12.95 -11.12 11.86
CA LEU A 69 12.79 -11.30 13.30
C LEU A 69 14.01 -11.99 13.88
N THR A 70 15.00 -11.20 14.30
CA THR A 70 16.22 -11.72 14.92
C THR A 70 16.26 -11.47 16.43
N ILE A 71 15.59 -10.43 16.93
CA ILE A 71 15.48 -10.09 18.35
C ILE A 71 14.09 -9.49 18.59
N TYR A 72 13.43 -9.94 19.65
CA TYR A 72 12.28 -9.26 20.21
C TYR A 72 12.75 -8.45 21.42
N CYS A 73 12.58 -7.14 21.41
CA CYS A 73 12.87 -6.33 22.59
C CYS A 73 11.84 -6.70 23.67
N GLN A 74 12.30 -7.30 24.77
CA GLN A 74 11.52 -7.46 26.01
C GLN A 74 11.75 -6.28 26.93
#